data_AF-A0A2A5RIG0-F1
#
_entry.id   AF-A0A2A5RIG0-F1
#
_cell.length_a   1.000
_cell.length_b   1.000
_cell.length_c   1.000
_cell.angle_alpha   90.00
_cell.angle_beta   90.00
_cell.angle_gamma   90.00
#
_symmetry.space_group_name_H-M   'P 1'
#
loop_
_entity.id
_entity.type
_entity.pdbx_description
1 polymer ?
#
loop_
_entity_poly.entity_id
_entity_poly.type
_entity_poly.pdbx_seq_one_letter_code
_entity_poly.pdbx_strand_id
1 'polypeptide(L)'
;MAELDISRTGEYFRKQIENKASEFVYNQLKLSANRASSRKRRFRGRNGKVYSYSKHSNTGQLSNNIKKYKTTNGTTIDAGTRSNYSEGYHGMYFLNEKKGIKEVDEILNALPKFIENINL
;
A
#
# COMPACT_ATOMS: atom_id res chain seq x y z
N MET A 1 -28.90 -17.37 -36.18
CA MET A 1 -28.31 -16.11 -35.70
C MET A 1 -27.05 -16.46 -34.93
N ALA A 2 -25.93 -15.76 -35.16
CA ALA A 2 -24.73 -15.94 -34.37
C ALA A 2 -24.91 -15.21 -33.03
N GLU A 3 -24.82 -15.94 -31.92
CA GLU A 3 -24.94 -15.40 -30.57
C GLU A 3 -23.56 -14.92 -30.13
N LEU A 4 -23.44 -13.63 -29.80
CA LEU A 4 -22.18 -13.04 -29.34
C LEU A 4 -22.15 -13.09 -27.80
N ASP A 5 -21.31 -13.96 -27.24
CA ASP A 5 -21.10 -14.03 -25.80
C ASP A 5 -20.19 -12.88 -25.32
N ILE A 6 -20.83 -11.77 -24.99
CA ILE A 6 -20.18 -10.56 -24.45
C ILE A 6 -19.62 -10.83 -23.05
N SER A 7 -20.15 -11.81 -22.30
CA SER A 7 -19.77 -12.11 -20.93
C SER A 7 -18.29 -12.51 -20.85
N ARG A 8 -17.85 -13.35 -21.78
CA ARG A 8 -16.45 -13.78 -21.89
C ARG A 8 -15.49 -12.62 -22.17
N THR A 9 -15.93 -11.65 -22.98
CA THR A 9 -15.20 -10.42 -23.27
C THR A 9 -15.16 -9.51 -22.03
N GLY A 10 -16.27 -9.39 -21.31
CA GLY A 10 -16.35 -8.64 -20.05
C GLY A 10 -15.43 -9.20 -18.97
N GLU A 11 -15.36 -10.53 -18.82
CA GLU A 11 -14.44 -11.17 -17.88
C GLU A 11 -12.96 -10.90 -18.21
N TYR A 12 -12.61 -10.87 -19.49
CA TYR A 12 -11.25 -10.56 -19.93
C TYR A 12 -10.85 -9.14 -19.51
N PHE A 13 -11.69 -8.14 -19.80
CA PHE A 13 -11.43 -6.76 -19.42
C PHE A 13 -11.44 -6.57 -17.90
N ARG A 14 -12.36 -7.23 -17.18
CA ARG A 14 -12.39 -7.20 -15.71
C ARG A 14 -11.06 -7.67 -15.11
N LYS A 15 -10.52 -8.79 -15.60
CA LYS A 15 -9.23 -9.33 -15.15
C LYS A 15 -8.08 -8.37 -15.46
N GLN A 16 -8.08 -7.74 -16.64
CA GLN A 16 -7.06 -6.75 -17.01
C GLN A 16 -7.10 -5.51 -16.10
N ILE A 17 -8.29 -4.96 -15.88
CA ILE A 17 -8.50 -3.81 -14.98
C ILE A 17 -8.06 -4.16 -13.56
N GLU A 18 -8.49 -5.33 -13.04
CA GLU A 18 -8.12 -5.79 -11.69
C GLU A 18 -6.60 -5.91 -11.55
N ASN A 19 -5.91 -6.53 -12.52
CA ASN A 19 -4.47 -6.69 -12.47
C ASN A 19 -3.76 -5.32 -12.43
N LYS A 20 -4.11 -4.40 -13.33
CA LYS A 20 -3.50 -3.06 -13.40
C LYS A 20 -3.81 -2.22 -12.16
N ALA A 21 -5.06 -2.26 -11.67
CA ALA A 21 -5.47 -1.61 -10.43
C ALA A 21 -4.68 -2.14 -9.23
N SER A 22 -4.54 -3.47 -9.12
CA SER A 22 -3.76 -4.09 -8.05
C SER A 22 -2.28 -3.72 -8.09
N GLU A 23 -1.69 -3.60 -9.28
CA GLU A 23 -0.32 -3.17 -9.46
C GLU A 23 -0.11 -1.72 -9.06
N PHE A 24 -1.03 -0.84 -9.46
CA PHE A 24 -1.00 0.56 -9.05
C PHE A 24 -1.00 0.69 -7.54
N VAL A 25 -1.97 0.07 -6.85
CA VAL A 25 -2.08 0.14 -5.39
C VAL A 25 -0.84 -0.45 -4.72
N TYR A 26 -0.37 -1.62 -5.18
CA TYR A 26 0.81 -2.28 -4.63
C TYR A 26 2.06 -1.39 -4.73
N ASN A 27 2.29 -0.80 -5.90
CA ASN A 27 3.45 0.05 -6.15
C ASN A 27 3.39 1.35 -5.34
N GLN A 28 2.21 1.99 -5.26
CA GLN A 28 2.04 3.20 -4.46
C GLN A 28 2.23 2.93 -2.96
N LEU A 29 1.68 1.83 -2.44
CA LEU A 29 1.88 1.45 -1.03
C LEU A 29 3.36 1.20 -0.73
N LYS A 30 4.09 0.50 -1.61
CA LYS A 30 5.53 0.31 -1.47
C LYS A 30 6.32 1.61 -1.49
N LEU A 31 5.97 2.52 -2.41
CA LEU A 31 6.59 3.84 -2.52
C LEU A 31 6.38 4.65 -1.24
N SER A 32 5.16 4.67 -0.74
CA SER A 32 4.80 5.38 0.49
C SER A 32 5.46 4.76 1.73
N ALA A 33 5.53 3.44 1.81
CA ALA A 33 6.29 2.74 2.84
C ALA A 33 7.78 3.08 2.80
N ASN A 34 8.39 3.19 1.61
CA ASN A 34 9.78 3.63 1.45
C ASN A 34 9.99 5.11 1.81
N ARG A 35 9.04 5.98 1.50
CA ARG A 35 9.08 7.39 1.94
C ARG A 35 8.91 7.52 3.44
N ALA A 36 8.07 6.69 4.04
CA ALA A 36 7.90 6.63 5.48
C ALA A 36 9.14 6.05 6.16
N SER A 37 9.88 5.16 5.48
CA SER A 37 11.09 4.56 6.02
C SER A 37 12.24 5.57 6.13
N SER A 38 12.36 6.49 5.18
CA SER A 38 13.41 7.52 5.15
C SER A 38 13.17 8.69 6.11
N ARG A 39 11.98 8.83 6.71
CA ARG A 39 11.66 9.93 7.62
C ARG A 39 12.29 9.69 9.01
N LYS A 40 13.14 10.62 9.46
CA LYS A 40 13.61 10.64 10.87
C LYS A 40 12.44 10.90 11.80
N ARG A 41 12.16 10.00 12.74
CA ARG A 41 11.14 10.22 13.77
C ARG A 41 11.58 11.31 14.73
N ARG A 42 10.72 12.31 14.91
CA ARG A 42 10.86 13.39 15.89
C ARG A 42 9.72 13.29 16.89
N PHE A 43 10.05 13.29 18.18
CA PHE A 43 9.06 13.38 19.25
C PHE A 43 9.34 14.60 20.11
N ARG A 44 8.28 15.22 20.61
CA ARG A 44 8.37 16.30 21.59
C ARG A 44 8.20 15.71 22.97
N GLY A 45 9.24 15.80 23.79
CA GLY A 45 9.18 15.39 25.18
C GLY A 45 8.25 16.30 25.98
N ARG A 46 7.83 15.84 27.17
CA ARG A 46 7.00 16.61 28.11
C ARG A 46 7.68 17.92 28.57
N ASN A 47 9.00 17.99 28.46
CA ASN A 47 9.84 19.16 28.70
C ASN A 47 9.94 20.12 27.49
N GLY A 48 9.15 19.91 26.44
CA GLY A 48 9.14 20.72 25.22
C GLY A 48 10.29 20.47 24.25
N LYS A 49 11.32 19.69 24.63
CA LYS A 49 12.47 19.37 23.77
C LYS A 49 12.09 18.40 22.67
N VAL A 50 12.61 18.62 21.47
CA VAL A 50 12.43 17.72 20.33
C VAL A 50 13.60 16.76 20.25
N TYR A 51 13.31 15.48 20.28
CA TYR A 51 14.28 14.42 20.19
C TYR A 51 14.12 13.72 18.85
N SER A 52 15.22 13.49 18.13
CA SER A 52 15.24 12.63 16.95
C SER A 52 15.89 11.31 17.29
N TYR A 53 15.20 10.19 17.09
CA TYR A 53 15.88 8.91 17.15
C TYR A 53 16.58 8.63 15.82
N SER A 54 17.90 8.80 15.78
CA SER A 54 18.74 8.31 14.67
C SER A 54 18.83 6.77 14.66
N LYS A 55 18.76 6.15 15.84
CA LYS A 55 18.84 4.68 16.05
C LYS A 55 17.57 3.91 15.67
N HIS A 56 16.52 4.63 15.26
CA HIS A 56 15.18 4.12 14.96
C HIS A 56 14.70 4.65 13.60
N SER A 57 15.61 4.68 12.62
CA SER A 57 15.17 4.77 11.23
C SER A 57 14.31 3.55 10.94
N ASN A 58 13.11 3.76 10.42
CA ASN A 58 12.29 2.67 9.88
C ASN A 58 13.16 1.96 8.81
N THR A 59 13.52 0.71 9.03
CA THR A 59 14.64 0.00 8.39
C THR A 59 14.39 -0.44 6.94
N GLY A 60 13.47 0.21 6.21
CA GLY A 60 13.05 -0.27 4.88
C GLY A 60 12.26 -1.60 4.91
N GLN A 61 12.17 -2.27 6.07
CA GLN A 61 11.35 -3.46 6.29
C GLN A 61 9.87 -3.24 5.99
N LEU A 62 9.41 -1.98 6.03
CA LEU A 62 8.03 -1.60 5.72
C LEU A 62 7.59 -2.02 4.30
N SER A 63 8.43 -1.81 3.27
CA SER A 63 8.04 -2.15 1.90
C SER A 63 8.24 -3.63 1.57
N ASN A 64 9.20 -4.29 2.22
CA ASN A 64 9.44 -5.72 2.08
C ASN A 64 8.29 -6.57 2.63
N ASN A 65 7.57 -6.05 3.62
CA ASN A 65 6.41 -6.72 4.21
C ASN A 65 5.12 -6.55 3.39
N ILE A 66 5.10 -5.65 2.40
CA ILE A 66 3.96 -5.50 1.49
C ILE A 66 3.97 -6.62 0.46
N LYS A 67 2.94 -7.47 0.52
CA LYS A 67 2.75 -8.63 -0.34
C LYS A 67 1.45 -8.49 -1.13
N LYS A 68 1.50 -8.88 -2.39
CA LYS A 68 0.34 -9.03 -3.28
C LYS A 68 0.12 -10.52 -3.49
N TYR A 69 -1.10 -11.00 -3.25
CA TYR A 69 -1.46 -12.39 -3.52
C TYR A 69 -2.88 -12.49 -4.06
N LYS A 70 -3.14 -13.55 -4.83
CA LYS A 70 -4.47 -13.86 -5.35
C LYS A 70 -5.26 -14.66 -4.32
N THR A 71 -6.52 -14.30 -4.16
CA THR A 71 -7.50 -15.00 -3.32
C THR A 71 -8.70 -15.42 -4.18
N THR A 72 -9.58 -16.25 -3.64
CA THR A 72 -10.85 -16.62 -4.30
C THR A 72 -11.71 -15.40 -4.65
N ASN A 73 -11.59 -14.32 -3.88
CA ASN A 73 -12.39 -13.10 -4.05
C ASN A 73 -11.67 -12.01 -4.87
N GLY A 74 -10.51 -12.32 -5.47
CA GLY A 74 -9.70 -11.39 -6.24
C GLY A 74 -8.33 -11.14 -5.62
N THR A 75 -7.69 -10.03 -6.00
CA THR A 75 -6.34 -9.70 -5.56
C THR A 75 -6.33 -8.95 -4.23
N THR A 76 -5.59 -9.46 -3.25
CA THR A 76 -5.39 -8.82 -1.94
C THR A 76 -3.98 -8.27 -1.81
N ILE A 77 -3.86 -7.10 -1.20
CA ILE A 77 -2.59 -6.47 -0.85
C ILE A 77 -2.51 -6.40 0.67
N ASP A 78 -1.60 -7.17 1.24
CA ASP A 78 -1.31 -7.20 2.68
C ASP A 78 -0.05 -6.36 2.94
N ALA A 79 -0.09 -5.48 3.93
CA ALA A 79 1.09 -4.70 4.32
C ALA A 79 1.92 -5.35 5.43
N GLY A 80 1.54 -6.54 5.87
CA GLY A 80 2.16 -7.27 6.96
C GLY A 80 1.55 -6.95 8.32
N THR A 81 1.77 -7.87 9.27
CA THR A 81 1.28 -7.74 10.64
C THR A 81 2.38 -7.22 11.56
N ARG A 82 2.02 -6.82 12.79
CA ARG A 82 2.98 -6.37 13.82
C ARG A 82 4.13 -7.34 14.07
N SER A 83 3.88 -8.64 13.98
CA SER A 83 4.87 -9.70 14.16
C SER A 83 5.84 -9.86 12.99
N ASN A 84 5.56 -9.30 11.81
CA ASN A 84 6.46 -9.34 10.65
C ASN A 84 7.67 -8.40 10.81
N TYR A 85 7.80 -7.73 11.95
CA TYR A 85 8.83 -6.74 12.21
C TYR A 85 9.65 -7.19 13.42
N SER A 86 10.83 -7.77 13.13
CA SER A 86 11.65 -8.52 14.08
C SER A 86 12.52 -7.67 15.00
N GLU A 87 12.71 -6.38 14.72
CA GLU A 87 13.62 -5.51 15.47
C GLU A 87 12.94 -4.24 15.98
N GLY A 88 12.36 -4.32 17.17
CA GLY A 88 11.90 -3.17 17.96
C GLY A 88 10.66 -2.43 17.44
N TYR A 89 10.46 -1.22 17.98
CA TYR A 89 9.28 -0.36 17.78
C TYR A 89 9.18 0.29 16.38
N HIS A 90 9.60 -0.40 15.30
CA HIS A 90 9.86 0.23 13.98
C HIS A 90 9.07 -0.36 12.82
N GLY A 91 8.26 -1.38 13.09
CA GLY A 91 7.49 -2.04 12.06
C GLY A 91 6.12 -1.45 11.74
N MET A 92 5.45 -0.93 12.75
CA MET A 92 3.99 -0.87 12.77
C MET A 92 3.42 0.53 12.58
N TYR A 93 4.02 1.35 11.73
CA TYR A 93 3.69 2.78 11.72
C TYR A 93 3.32 3.37 10.38
N PHE A 94 3.35 2.61 9.29
CA PHE A 94 2.71 3.12 8.09
C PHE A 94 1.18 3.01 8.25
N LEU A 95 0.60 1.81 8.14
CA LEU A 95 -0.85 1.66 8.11
C LEU A 95 -1.62 1.92 9.41
N ASN A 96 -0.95 1.89 10.57
CA ASN A 96 -1.63 2.08 11.87
C ASN A 96 -1.42 3.48 12.47
N GLU A 97 -0.67 4.35 11.78
CA GLU A 97 -0.67 5.78 12.11
C GLU A 97 -1.77 6.49 11.33
N LYS A 98 -2.34 7.55 11.93
CA LYS A 98 -3.20 8.50 11.22
C LYS A 98 -2.62 8.93 9.87
N LYS A 99 -1.29 9.03 9.77
CA LYS A 99 -0.61 9.43 8.55
C LYS A 99 -0.65 8.36 7.47
N GLY A 100 -0.35 7.09 7.75
CA GLY A 100 -0.40 6.09 6.70
C GLY A 100 -1.82 5.60 6.41
N ILE A 101 -2.78 5.70 7.34
CA ILE A 101 -4.21 5.58 7.00
C ILE A 101 -4.57 6.64 5.94
N LYS A 102 -4.18 7.90 6.17
CA LYS A 102 -4.39 8.97 5.19
C LYS A 102 -3.71 8.68 3.84
N GLU A 103 -2.46 8.19 3.86
CA GLU A 103 -1.77 7.84 2.61
C GLU A 103 -2.45 6.65 1.88
N VAL A 104 -3.08 5.70 2.58
CA VAL A 104 -3.93 4.66 1.97
C VAL A 104 -5.17 5.27 1.33
N ASP A 105 -5.88 6.14 2.05
CA ASP A 105 -7.07 6.80 1.53
C ASP A 105 -6.75 7.62 0.28
N GLU A 106 -5.61 8.32 0.27
CA GLU A 106 -5.11 9.05 -0.90
C GLU A 106 -4.86 8.11 -2.10
N ILE A 107 -4.30 6.92 -1.87
CA ILE A 107 -4.09 5.90 -2.92
C ILE A 107 -5.44 5.38 -3.45
N LEU A 108 -6.39 5.08 -2.56
CA LEU A 108 -7.71 4.59 -2.95
C LEU A 108 -8.52 5.66 -3.69
N ASN A 109 -8.41 6.93 -3.29
CA ASN A 109 -9.06 8.04 -3.99
C ASN A 109 -8.43 8.33 -5.36
N ALA A 110 -7.15 8.00 -5.56
CA ALA A 110 -6.48 8.10 -6.85
C ALA A 110 -6.83 6.94 -7.81
N LEU A 111 -7.31 5.82 -7.27
CA LEU A 111 -7.56 4.60 -8.04
C LEU A 111 -8.64 4.76 -9.14
N PRO A 112 -9.81 5.40 -8.91
CA PRO A 112 -10.80 5.62 -9.96
C PRO A 112 -10.23 6.36 -11.16
N LYS A 113 -9.52 7.46 -10.90
CA LYS A 113 -8.86 8.25 -11.94
C LYS A 113 -7.77 7.44 -12.66
N PHE A 114 -7.04 6.58 -11.95
CA PHE A 114 -6.10 5.67 -12.60
C PHE A 114 -6.84 4.73 -13.56
N ILE A 115 -7.92 4.10 -13.12
CA ILE A 115 -8.72 3.15 -13.91
C ILE A 115 -9.30 3.81 -15.17
N GLU A 116 -9.84 5.02 -15.06
CA GLU A 116 -10.36 5.80 -16.20
C GLU A 116 -9.31 6.07 -17.27
N ASN A 117 -8.03 6.14 -16.90
CA ASN A 117 -6.92 6.42 -17.81
C ASN A 117 -6.16 5.14 -18.23
N ILE A 118 -6.65 3.95 -17.89
CA ILE A 118 -6.05 2.70 -18.36
C ILE A 118 -6.40 2.51 -19.84
N ASN A 119 -5.37 2.52 -20.69
CA ASN A 119 -5.48 1.90 -22.01
C ASN A 119 -5.42 0.37 -21.84
N LEU A 120 -6.51 -0.33 -22.16
CA LEU A 120 -6.67 -1.79 -22.06
C LEU A 120 -6.19 -2.53 -23.30
#